data_AF-Q3L8W2-F1
#
_entry.id   AF-Q3L8W2-F1
#
_cell.length_a   1.000
_cell.length_b   1.000
_cell.length_c   1.000
_cell.angle_alpha   90.00
_cell.angle_beta   90.00
_cell.angle_gamma   90.00
#
_symmetry.space_group_name_H-M   'P 1'
#
loop_
_entity.id
_entity.type
_entity.pdbx_description
1 polymer ?
#
loop_
_entity_poly.entity_id
_entity_poly.type
_entity_poly.pdbx_seq_one_letter_code
_entity_poly.pdbx_strand_id
1 'polypeptide(L)' 'HIRIQRRNGPKTLTTVQGISKDYDLVKIVKACKKEFACNGTGVDHPEYGEVIQLQGDQRVNIPDFLKQ' A
#
# COMPACT_ATOMS: atom_id res chain seq x y z
N HIS A 1 9.15 3.71 0.87
CA HIS A 1 8.80 4.44 2.12
C HIS A 1 7.36 4.12 2.51
N ILE A 2 7.07 3.86 3.79
CA ILE A 2 5.73 3.45 4.25
C ILE A 2 5.21 4.48 5.25
N ARG A 3 4.00 5.00 5.01
CA ARG A 3 3.31 5.94 5.89
C ARG A 3 2.01 5.35 6.38
N ILE A 4 1.64 5.68 7.62
CA ILE A 4 0.30 5.41 8.15
C ILE A 4 -0.40 6.74 8.35
N GLN A 5 -1.65 6.82 7.94
CA GLN A 5 -2.55 7.94 8.19
C GLN A 5 -3.81 7.43 8.88
N ARG A 6 -4.44 8.24 9.73
CA ARG A 6 -5.78 7.93 10.23
C ARG A 6 -6.80 8.34 9.16
N ARG A 7 -7.73 7.43 8.85
CA ARG A 7 -8.86 7.70 7.95
C ARG A 7 -10.03 8.21 8.79
N ASN A 8 -10.70 7.32 9.53
CA ASN A 8 -11.83 7.66 10.39
C ASN A 8 -11.74 6.87 11.71
N GLY A 9 -11.75 7.58 12.84
CA GLY A 9 -11.70 6.94 14.17
C GLY A 9 -10.52 5.96 14.29
N PRO A 10 -10.76 4.67 14.62
CA PRO A 10 -9.70 3.67 14.73
C PRO A 10 -9.20 3.16 13.36
N LYS A 11 -9.84 3.52 12.25
CA LYS A 11 -9.46 3.04 10.91
C LYS A 11 -8.26 3.83 10.39
N THR A 12 -7.24 3.11 9.97
CA THR A 12 -6.02 3.65 9.37
C THR A 12 -5.94 3.35 7.88
N LEU A 13 -5.10 4.11 7.20
CA LEU A 13 -4.73 3.96 5.80
C LEU A 13 -3.20 3.86 5.75
N THR A 14 -2.69 2.80 5.14
CA THR A 14 -1.25 2.64 4.92
C THR A 14 -0.93 3.00 3.47
N THR A 15 -0.02 3.95 3.27
CA THR A 15 0.44 4.39 1.95
C THR A 15 1.88 3.95 1.73
N VAL A 16 2.13 3.24 0.63
CA VAL A 16 3.45 2.82 0.19
C VAL A 16 3.88 3.68 -0.98
N GLN A 17 5.04 4.30 -0.83
CA GLN A 17 5.65 5.21 -1.80
C GLN A 17 7.00 4.65 -2.27
N GLY A 18 7.39 4.99 -3.50
CA GLY A 18 8.70 4.65 -4.05
C GLY A 18 8.81 3.23 -4.60
N ILE A 19 7.71 2.67 -5.12
CA ILE A 19 7.77 1.46 -5.95
C ILE A 19 8.16 1.91 -7.36
N SER A 20 9.10 1.20 -8.01
CA SER A 20 9.48 1.54 -9.39
C SER A 20 8.30 1.34 -10.34
N LYS A 21 8.19 2.20 -11.35
CA LYS A 21 7.16 2.12 -12.40
C LYS A 21 7.26 0.86 -13.26
N ASP A 22 8.40 0.15 -13.17
CA ASP A 22 8.60 -1.12 -13.87
C ASP A 22 7.72 -2.25 -13.29
N TYR A 23 7.24 -2.09 -12.06
CA TYR A 23 6.38 -3.07 -11.41
C TYR A 23 4.91 -2.81 -11.68
N ASP A 24 4.17 -3.88 -11.98
CA ASP A 24 2.72 -3.84 -12.13
C ASP A 24 2.03 -3.69 -10.76
N LEU A 25 1.72 -2.44 -10.41
CA LEU A 25 1.04 -2.11 -9.16
C LEU A 25 -0.31 -2.78 -9.01
N VAL A 26 -1.03 -3.06 -10.11
CA VAL A 26 -2.33 -3.75 -10.05
C VAL A 26 -2.15 -5.18 -9.56
N LYS A 27 -1.09 -5.86 -9.99
CA LYS A 27 -0.74 -7.21 -9.49
C LYS A 27 -0.31 -7.17 -8.04
N ILE A 28 0.53 -6.21 -7.65
CA ILE A 28 0.97 -6.04 -6.26
C ILE A 28 -0.24 -5.79 -5.35
N VAL A 29 -1.14 -4.87 -5.73
CA VAL A 29 -2.37 -4.60 -4.97
C VAL A 29 -3.23 -5.85 -4.86
N LYS A 30 -3.38 -6.65 -5.93
CA LYS A 30 -4.13 -7.92 -5.87
C LYS A 30 -3.49 -8.93 -4.92
N ALA A 31 -2.17 -9.06 -4.92
CA ALA A 31 -1.45 -9.93 -4.01
C ALA A 31 -1.64 -9.48 -2.55
N CYS A 32 -1.42 -8.19 -2.26
CA CYS A 32 -1.62 -7.59 -0.94
C CYS A 32 -3.07 -7.76 -0.43
N LYS A 33 -4.08 -7.63 -1.31
CA LYS A 33 -5.49 -7.87 -0.95
C LYS A 33 -5.73 -9.30 -0.50
N LYS A 34 -5.15 -10.27 -1.20
CA LYS A 34 -5.29 -11.70 -0.91
C LYS A 34 -4.57 -12.09 0.38
N GLU A 35 -3.35 -11.59 0.55
CA GLU A 35 -2.47 -12.00 1.65
C GLU A 35 -2.82 -11.32 2.97
N PHE A 36 -3.14 -10.02 2.93
CA PHE A 36 -3.44 -9.25 4.14
C PHE A 36 -4.93 -9.22 4.48
N ALA A 37 -5.79 -9.84 3.66
CA ALA A 37 -7.26 -9.78 3.78
C ALA A 37 -7.80 -8.34 3.91
N CYS A 38 -7.16 -7.41 3.20
CA CYS A 38 -7.47 -5.98 3.24
C CYS A 38 -7.96 -5.48 1.88
N ASN A 39 -8.56 -4.30 1.85
CA ASN A 39 -8.81 -3.59 0.61
C ASN A 39 -7.69 -2.58 0.33
N GLY A 40 -7.50 -2.25 -0.95
CA GLY A 40 -6.46 -1.35 -1.39
C GLY A 40 -6.59 -0.93 -2.84
N THR A 41 -5.84 0.08 -3.24
CA THR A 41 -5.84 0.63 -4.60
C THR A 41 -4.49 1.25 -4.91
N GLY A 42 -4.11 1.22 -6.19
CA GLY A 42 -3.07 2.10 -6.72
C GLY A 42 -3.70 3.47 -6.98
N VAL A 43 -3.03 4.54 -6.58
CA VAL A 43 -3.45 5.94 -6.80
C VAL A 43 -2.26 6.69 -7.35
N ASP A 44 -2.48 7.53 -8.35
CA ASP A 44 -1.45 8.46 -8.80
C ASP A 44 -1.45 9.69 -7.88
N HIS A 45 -0.31 9.96 -7.25
CA HIS A 45 -0.12 11.10 -6.37
C HIS A 45 0.72 12.16 -7.09
N PRO A 46 0.27 13.43 -7.14
CA PRO A 46 0.90 14.47 -7.95
C PRO A 46 2.38 14.73 -7.62
N GLU A 47 2.78 14.53 -6.35
CA GLU A 47 4.16 14.70 -5.90
C GLU A 47 5.00 13.41 -5.91
N TYR A 48 4.39 12.25 -5.67
CA TYR A 48 5.11 10.99 -5.41
C TYR A 48 4.96 9.96 -6.54
N GLY A 49 4.21 10.31 -7.59
CA GLY A 49 3.80 9.39 -8.65
C GLY A 49 2.86 8.31 -8.13
N GLU A 50 2.95 7.13 -8.72
CA GLU A 50 2.08 6.02 -8.35
C GLU A 50 2.39 5.49 -6.94
N VAL A 51 1.36 5.49 -6.09
CA VAL A 51 1.41 5.02 -4.71
C VAL A 51 0.38 3.93 -4.48
N ILE A 52 0.68 2.99 -3.58
CA ILE A 52 -0.29 1.99 -3.13
C ILE A 52 -0.91 2.47 -1.83
N GLN A 53 -2.24 2.42 -1.75
CA GLN A 53 -2.99 2.66 -0.54
C GLN A 53 -3.68 1.36 -0.08
N LEU A 54 -3.44 0.94 1.15
CA LEU A 54 -4.09 -0.20 1.80
C LEU A 54 -4.88 0.25 3.03
N GLN A 55 -5.99 -0.42 3.31
CA GLN A 55 -6.78 -0.19 4.52
C GLN A 55 -6.16 -0.93 5.71
N GLY A 56 -6.24 -0.31 6.89
CA GLY A 56 -5.65 -0.83 8.12
C GLY A 56 -4.19 -0.46 8.30
N ASP A 57 -3.62 -0.89 9.42
CA ASP A 57 -2.19 -0.77 9.71
C ASP A 57 -1.46 -1.99 9.13
N GLN A 58 -0.71 -1.78 8.05
CA GLN A 58 0.05 -2.81 7.34
C GLN A 58 1.56 -2.54 7.39
N ARG A 59 2.05 -1.73 8.35
CA ARG A 59 3.46 -1.32 8.38
C ARG A 59 4.46 -2.46 8.60
N VAL A 60 4.01 -3.56 9.19
CA VAL A 60 4.85 -4.73 9.45
C VAL A 60 4.79 -5.70 8.27
N ASN A 61 3.59 -5.91 7.72
CA ASN A 61 3.37 -6.90 6.66
C ASN A 61 3.96 -6.47 5.30
N ILE A 62 3.92 -5.17 4.97
CA ILE A 62 4.42 -4.69 3.67
C ILE A 62 5.95 -4.82 3.52
N PRO A 63 6.79 -4.40 4.49
CA PRO A 63 8.23 -4.61 4.39
C PRO A 63 8.62 -6.07 4.20
N ASP A 64 7.90 -6.98 4.87
CA ASP A 64 8.19 -8.41 4.79
C ASP A 64 7.78 -8.97 3.42
N PHE A 65 6.62 -8.57 2.90
CA PHE A 65 6.18 -8.91 1.54
C PHE A 65 7.11 -8.39 0.45
N LEU A 66 7.67 -7.17 0.60
CA LEU A 66 8.57 -6.57 -0.40
C LEU A 66 10.00 -7.14 -0.37
N LYS A 67 10.38 -7.85 0.69
CA LYS A 67 11.68 -8.54 0.79
C LYS A 67 11.64 -9.96 0.24
N GLN A 68 10.45 -10.49 -0.02
CA GLN A 68 10.21 -11.85 -0.47
C GLN A 68 10.39 -11.96 -1.99
#